data_AF-A0A1I7LF07-F1
#
_entry.id   AF-A0A1I7LF07-F1
#
_cell.length_a   1.000
_cell.length_b   1.000
_cell.length_c   1.000
_cell.angle_alpha   90.00
_cell.angle_beta   90.00
_cell.angle_gamma   90.00
#
_symmetry.space_group_name_H-M   'P 1'
#
loop_
_entity.id
_entity.type
_entity.pdbx_description
1 polymer ?
#
loop_
_entity_poly.entity_id
_entity_poly.type
_entity_poly.pdbx_seq_one_letter_code
_entity_poly.pdbx_strand_id
1 'polypeptide(L)'
;MTETEILAIADEVLTRHLAASGYERAELRAGYDHDDDPALLFTAYFKPGSEAAGGAESSAAQVALRMTLLGKGEERFPYIRFIYADDFAGDDDDEDDEIEWDKEEGA
;
A
#
# COMPACT_ATOMS: atom_id res chain seq x y z
N MET A 1 -4.76 17.22 -1.57
CA MET A 1 -4.29 16.92 -2.94
C MET A 1 -5.32 16.01 -3.63
N THR A 2 -5.37 15.91 -4.97
CA THR A 2 -6.29 14.94 -5.61
C THR A 2 -5.75 13.52 -5.55
N GLU A 3 -6.63 12.52 -5.58
CA GLU A 3 -6.22 11.10 -5.52
C GLU A 3 -5.33 10.69 -6.69
N THR A 4 -5.58 11.23 -7.90
CA THR A 4 -4.74 10.97 -9.08
C THR A 4 -3.33 11.52 -8.89
N GLU A 5 -3.17 12.72 -8.33
CA GLU A 5 -1.85 13.29 -8.03
C GLU A 5 -1.12 12.49 -6.95
N ILE A 6 -1.85 12.10 -5.90
CA ILE A 6 -1.31 11.29 -4.79
C ILE A 6 -0.82 9.94 -5.33
N LEU A 7 -1.64 9.26 -6.14
CA LEU A 7 -1.29 7.96 -6.73
C LEU A 7 -0.07 8.08 -7.65
N ALA A 8 0.03 9.13 -8.47
CA ALA A 8 1.20 9.35 -9.31
C ALA A 8 2.49 9.55 -8.48
N ILE A 9 2.42 10.29 -7.38
CA ILE A 9 3.54 10.47 -6.45
C ILE A 9 3.90 9.13 -5.79
N ALA A 10 2.91 8.37 -5.35
CA ALA A 10 3.13 7.08 -4.73
C ALA A 10 3.80 6.12 -5.71
N ASP A 11 3.31 6.02 -6.94
CA ASP A 11 3.87 5.13 -7.95
C ASP A 11 5.33 5.49 -8.28
N GLU A 12 5.64 6.77 -8.39
CA GLU A 12 7.02 7.26 -8.59
C GLU A 12 7.95 6.90 -7.42
N VAL A 13 7.50 7.10 -6.18
CA VAL A 13 8.28 6.79 -4.99
C VAL A 13 8.47 5.29 -4.82
N LEU A 14 7.40 4.50 -4.92
CA LEU A 14 7.45 3.06 -4.75
C LEU A 14 8.29 2.40 -5.86
N THR A 15 8.21 2.88 -7.10
CA THR A 15 9.10 2.43 -8.18
C THR A 15 10.57 2.63 -7.82
N ARG A 16 10.95 3.81 -7.32
CA ARG A 16 12.36 4.10 -6.96
C ARG A 16 12.91 3.17 -5.87
N HIS A 17 12.06 2.78 -4.92
CA HIS A 17 12.49 2.03 -3.75
C HIS A 17 12.30 0.53 -3.88
N LEU A 18 11.31 0.07 -4.65
CA LEU A 18 10.83 -1.32 -4.63
C LEU A 18 10.85 -1.99 -6.00
N ALA A 19 11.25 -1.30 -7.08
CA ALA A 19 11.33 -1.92 -8.41
C ALA A 19 12.31 -3.11 -8.46
N ALA A 20 13.40 -3.05 -7.69
CA ALA A 20 14.36 -4.16 -7.57
C ALA A 20 13.74 -5.39 -6.89
N SER A 21 12.78 -5.16 -5.99
CA SER A 21 11.99 -6.20 -5.32
C SER A 21 10.76 -6.62 -6.13
N GLY A 22 10.57 -6.11 -7.35
CA GLY A 22 9.50 -6.54 -8.25
C GLY A 22 8.19 -5.73 -8.17
N TYR A 23 8.20 -4.53 -7.57
CA TYR A 23 7.05 -3.62 -7.61
C TYR A 23 6.54 -3.40 -9.03
N GLU A 24 5.22 -3.45 -9.21
CA GLU A 24 4.55 -3.27 -10.50
C GLU A 24 3.69 -2.01 -10.53
N ARG A 25 2.82 -1.84 -9.54
CA ARG A 25 1.84 -0.75 -9.49
C ARG A 25 1.30 -0.55 -8.09
N ALA A 26 0.70 0.61 -7.86
CA ALA A 26 -0.09 0.90 -6.67
C ALA A 26 -1.56 1.15 -7.02
N GLU A 27 -2.42 0.87 -6.06
CA GLU A 27 -3.78 1.37 -6.00
C GLU A 27 -3.93 2.24 -4.76
N LEU A 28 -4.81 3.25 -4.86
CA LEU A 28 -5.13 4.14 -3.75
C LEU A 28 -6.63 4.07 -3.47
N ARG A 29 -6.96 3.92 -2.19
CA ARG A 29 -8.29 4.11 -1.64
C ARG A 29 -8.25 5.16 -0.54
N ALA A 30 -9.17 6.12 -0.58
CA ALA A 30 -9.45 6.94 0.60
C ALA A 30 -10.17 6.09 1.66
N GLY A 31 -9.73 6.22 2.90
CA GLY A 31 -10.32 5.51 4.02
C GLY A 31 -10.11 6.27 5.33
N TYR A 32 -10.32 5.57 6.42
CA TYR A 32 -10.04 6.04 7.77
C TYR A 32 -9.06 5.06 8.41
N ASP A 33 -8.31 5.52 9.40
CA ASP A 33 -7.53 4.63 10.25
C ASP A 33 -8.33 4.20 11.50
N HIS A 34 -7.67 3.45 12.38
CA HIS A 34 -8.28 2.90 13.60
C HIS A 34 -8.83 3.95 14.58
N ASP A 35 -8.47 5.22 14.43
CA ASP A 35 -8.97 6.34 15.24
C ASP A 35 -10.07 7.14 14.50
N ASP A 36 -10.62 6.59 13.40
CA ASP A 36 -11.56 7.26 12.49
C ASP A 36 -10.97 8.52 11.82
N ASP A 37 -9.64 8.66 11.75
CA ASP A 37 -8.97 9.78 11.10
C ASP A 37 -8.80 9.51 9.58
N PRO A 38 -9.07 10.49 8.70
CA PRO A 38 -8.89 10.30 7.26
C PRO A 38 -7.48 9.86 6.88
N ALA A 39 -7.38 8.76 6.15
CA ALA A 39 -6.12 8.12 5.79
C ALA A 39 -6.02 7.82 4.29
N LEU A 40 -4.80 7.56 3.83
CA LEU A 40 -4.53 7.08 2.47
C LEU A 40 -4.17 5.60 2.55
N LEU A 41 -5.00 4.73 1.98
CA LEU A 41 -4.80 3.29 1.98
C LEU A 41 -4.24 2.87 0.63
N PHE A 42 -2.96 2.51 0.58
CA PHE A 42 -2.28 2.05 -0.62
C PHE A 42 -2.16 0.54 -0.64
N THR A 43 -2.41 -0.04 -1.80
CA THR A 43 -2.07 -1.43 -2.11
C THR A 43 -0.95 -1.43 -3.14
N ALA A 44 0.23 -1.93 -2.78
CA ALA A 44 1.38 -2.08 -3.67
C ALA A 44 1.44 -3.52 -4.18
N TYR A 45 1.27 -3.70 -5.49
CA TYR A 45 1.28 -4.99 -6.16
C TYR A 45 2.66 -5.31 -6.72
N PHE A 46 3.10 -6.55 -6.55
CA PHE A 46 4.37 -7.08 -7.03
C PHE A 46 4.14 -8.17 -8.08
N LYS A 47 5.11 -8.29 -8.99
CA LYS A 47 5.06 -9.28 -10.07
C LYS A 47 5.14 -10.72 -9.53
N PRO A 48 4.61 -11.71 -10.26
CA PRO A 48 4.84 -13.12 -9.95
C PRO A 48 6.32 -13.47 -9.87
N GLY A 49 6.70 -14.29 -8.88
CA GLY A 49 8.08 -14.69 -8.63
C GLY A 49 8.96 -13.59 -8.02
N SER A 50 8.37 -12.49 -7.55
CA SER A 50 9.09 -11.46 -6.81
C SER A 50 9.43 -11.94 -5.40
N GLU A 51 10.66 -11.69 -4.97
CA GLU A 51 11.02 -11.89 -3.57
C GLU A 51 10.39 -10.78 -2.71
N ALA A 52 10.00 -11.13 -1.49
CA ALA A 52 9.49 -10.15 -0.54
C ALA A 52 10.52 -9.04 -0.31
N ALA A 53 10.11 -7.78 -0.43
CA ALA A 53 10.93 -6.64 -0.09
C ALA A 53 11.38 -6.76 1.38
N GLY A 54 12.67 -6.58 1.62
CA GLY A 54 13.24 -6.62 2.96
C GLY A 54 12.67 -5.49 3.83
N GLY A 55 12.63 -5.70 5.15
CA GLY A 55 12.07 -4.71 6.08
C GLY A 55 12.69 -3.31 5.97
N ALA A 56 13.98 -3.23 5.63
CA ALA A 56 14.67 -1.95 5.38
C ALA A 56 14.18 -1.24 4.12
N GLU A 57 13.92 -1.97 3.04
CA GLU A 57 13.46 -1.44 1.76
C GLU A 57 12.01 -0.95 1.89
N SER A 58 11.15 -1.77 2.49
CA SER A 58 9.76 -1.42 2.79
C SER A 58 9.65 -0.22 3.72
N SER A 59 10.48 -0.16 4.77
CA SER A 59 10.53 0.99 5.68
C SER A 59 11.02 2.26 4.97
N ALA A 60 12.06 2.16 4.12
CA ALA A 60 12.55 3.29 3.35
C ALA A 60 11.49 3.83 2.38
N ALA A 61 10.75 2.95 1.70
CA ALA A 61 9.65 3.32 0.82
C ALA A 61 8.53 4.05 1.58
N GLN A 62 8.11 3.51 2.73
CA GLN A 62 7.10 4.12 3.60
C GLN A 62 7.50 5.53 4.06
N VAL A 63 8.74 5.69 4.55
CA VAL A 63 9.27 6.99 5.00
C VAL A 63 9.35 7.96 3.83
N ALA A 64 9.88 7.54 2.68
CA ALA A 64 10.00 8.37 1.50
C ALA A 64 8.63 8.86 0.99
N LEU A 65 7.63 7.97 0.99
CA LEU A 65 6.27 8.32 0.58
C LEU A 65 5.67 9.35 1.53
N ARG A 66 5.75 9.10 2.85
CA ARG A 66 5.23 10.03 3.86
C ARG A 66 5.87 11.42 3.73
N MET A 67 7.19 11.49 3.61
CA MET A 67 7.90 12.76 3.53
C MET A 67 7.60 13.51 2.23
N THR A 68 7.44 12.79 1.11
CA THR A 68 7.12 13.39 -0.18
C THR A 68 5.70 13.97 -0.19
N LEU A 69 4.72 13.23 0.34
CA LEU A 69 3.33 13.69 0.44
C LEU A 69 3.20 14.87 1.41
N LEU A 70 3.82 14.77 2.60
CA LEU A 70 3.81 15.84 3.59
C LEU A 70 4.46 17.11 3.04
N GLY A 71 5.60 16.99 2.33
CA GLY A 71 6.28 18.12 1.70
C GLY A 71 5.46 18.82 0.60
N LYS A 72 4.39 18.18 0.12
CA LYS A 72 3.45 18.74 -0.86
C LYS A 72 2.11 19.15 -0.23
N GLY A 73 2.01 19.14 1.10
CA GLY A 73 0.82 19.56 1.85
C GLY A 73 -0.27 18.50 1.96
N GLU A 74 0.06 17.23 1.73
CA GLU A 74 -0.85 16.12 2.03
C GLU A 74 -0.54 15.57 3.43
N GLU A 75 -1.43 15.84 4.38
CA GLU A 75 -1.20 15.57 5.81
C GLU A 75 -1.64 14.16 6.23
N ARG A 76 -2.56 13.54 5.47
CA ARG A 76 -3.07 12.19 5.74
C ARG A 76 -1.94 11.16 5.72
N PHE A 77 -1.96 10.23 6.67
CA PHE A 77 -0.93 9.19 6.75
C PHE A 77 -1.11 8.15 5.63
N PRO A 78 -0.04 7.77 4.90
CA PRO A 78 -0.11 6.71 3.90
C PRO A 78 0.11 5.35 4.55
N TYR A 79 -0.88 4.48 4.59
CA TYR A 79 -0.70 3.07 4.95
C TYR A 79 -0.45 2.26 3.69
N ILE A 80 0.57 1.39 3.70
CA ILE A 80 0.91 0.56 2.53
C ILE A 80 0.73 -0.92 2.91
N ARG A 81 -0.12 -1.61 2.16
CA ARG A 81 -0.19 -3.07 2.12
C ARG A 81 0.59 -3.57 0.90
N PHE A 82 1.48 -4.53 1.11
CA PHE A 82 2.23 -5.17 0.03
C PHE A 82 1.52 -6.48 -0.36
N ILE A 83 1.34 -6.69 -1.66
CA ILE A 83 0.66 -7.84 -2.23
C ILE A 83 1.60 -8.51 -3.22
N TYR A 84 2.06 -9.71 -2.89
CA TYR A 84 2.87 -10.52 -3.80
C TYR A 84 1.94 -11.49 -4.54
N ALA A 85 2.09 -11.62 -5.86
CA ALA A 85 1.19 -12.46 -6.65
C ALA A 85 1.17 -13.93 -6.20
N ASP A 86 2.27 -14.39 -5.58
CA ASP A 86 2.38 -15.74 -5.03
C ASP A 86 1.63 -15.91 -3.69
N ASP A 87 1.24 -14.81 -3.01
CA ASP A 87 0.40 -14.88 -1.80
C ASP A 87 -1.00 -15.43 -2.08
N PHE A 88 -1.46 -15.37 -3.34
CA PHE A 88 -2.77 -15.91 -3.76
C PHE A 88 -2.69 -17.29 -4.40
N ALA A 89 -1.49 -17.87 -4.56
CA ALA A 89 -1.31 -19.15 -5.26
C ALA A 89 -1.61 -20.38 -4.37
N GLY A 90 -2.34 -20.19 -3.25
CA GLY A 90 -2.39 -21.12 -2.12
C GLY A 90 -3.72 -21.78 -1.78
N ASP A 91 -4.89 -21.28 -2.21
CA ASP A 91 -6.19 -21.87 -1.83
C ASP A 91 -7.16 -21.94 -3.02
N ASP A 92 -7.25 -23.12 -3.64
CA ASP A 92 -8.44 -23.59 -4.36
C ASP A 92 -9.41 -24.19 -3.30
N ASP A 93 -10.03 -23.32 -2.48
CA ASP A 93 -11.21 -23.52 -1.62
C ASP A 93 -11.02 -22.63 -0.39
N ASP A 94 -11.48 -21.38 -0.45
CA ASP A 94 -12.30 -20.78 0.61
C ASP A 94 -12.76 -19.38 0.17
N GLU A 95 -13.89 -18.98 0.74
CA GLU A 95 -14.87 -18.02 0.27
C GLU A 95 -14.37 -16.56 0.23
N ASP A 96 -14.91 -15.79 -0.72
CA ASP A 96 -14.98 -14.31 -0.75
C ASP A 96 -14.20 -13.59 0.38
N ASP A 97 -12.89 -13.39 0.19
CA ASP A 97 -12.13 -12.37 0.93
C ASP A 97 -12.61 -10.99 0.46
N GLU A 98 -13.79 -10.57 0.94
CA GLU A 98 -14.12 -9.15 1.03
C GLU A 98 -12.98 -8.49 1.79
N ILE A 99 -12.15 -7.72 1.09
CA ILE A 99 -10.98 -7.04 1.65
C ILE A 99 -11.47 -5.99 2.66
N GLU A 100 -11.64 -6.43 3.89
CA GLU A 100 -12.04 -5.63 5.03
C GLU A 100 -10.84 -4.82 5.50
N TRP A 101 -10.93 -3.51 5.27
CA TRP A 101 -10.06 -2.53 5.92
C TRP A 101 -10.59 -2.12 7.29
N ASP A 102 -11.70 -2.71 7.74
CA ASP A 102 -12.22 -2.74 9.11
C ASP A 102 -13.57 -3.50 9.12
N LYS A 103 -13.69 -4.59 9.89
CA LYS A 103 -14.94 -4.90 10.60
C LYS A 103 -14.64 -5.22 12.07
N GLU A 104 -15.47 -4.60 12.90
CA GLU A 104 -15.59 -4.69 14.35
C GLU A 104 -15.46 -6.13 14.91
N GLU A 105 -14.58 -6.35 15.89
CA GLU A 105 -14.88 -7.31 16.96
C GLU A 105 -15.68 -6.59 18.06
N GLY A 106 -16.98 -6.46 17.84
CA GLY A 106 -17.96 -6.13 18.87
C GLY A 106 -18.63 -7.39 19.40
N ALA A 107 -18.18 -7.91 20.56
CA ALA A 107 -18.99 -8.70 21.49
C ALA A 107 -18.38 -8.73 22.91
#